data_AF-A0A914ZMG0-F1
#
_entry.id   AF-A0A914ZMG0-F1
#
_cell.length_a   1.000
_cell.length_b   1.000
_cell.length_c   1.000
_cell.angle_alpha   90.00
_cell.angle_beta   90.00
_cell.angle_gamma   90.00
#
_symmetry.space_group_name_H-M   'P 1'
#
loop_
_entity.id
_entity.type
_entity.pdbx_description
1 polymer ?
#
loop_
_entity_poly.entity_id
_entity_poly.type
_entity_poly.pdbx_seq_one_letter_code
_entity_poly.pdbx_strand_id
1 'polypeptide(L)' 'MSAMAYQITGLLEKMSSSDKDYRFMATNDLMTELQNDSIKLDDDSERKVVRMLLRLLEDKNGEVQNLAVKCLGP' A
#
# COMPACT_ATOMS: atom_id res chain seq x y z
N MET A 1 -1.30 3.44 -19.31
CA MET A 1 -0.97 3.29 -17.87
C MET A 1 0.51 3.53 -17.69
N SER A 2 0.91 4.39 -16.76
CA SER A 2 2.32 4.64 -16.44
C SER A 2 2.96 3.38 -15.82
N ALA A 3 4.27 3.21 -15.96
CA ALA A 3 5.00 2.10 -15.34
C ALA A 3 4.76 2.02 -13.81
N MET A 4 4.54 3.19 -13.19
CA MET A 4 4.32 3.29 -11.75
C MET A 4 2.93 2.80 -11.31
N ALA A 5 1.89 3.02 -12.12
CA ALA A 5 0.56 2.45 -11.86
C ALA A 5 0.58 0.90 -11.87
N TYR A 6 1.42 0.31 -12.73
CA TYR A 6 1.62 -1.15 -12.75
C TYR A 6 2.34 -1.64 -11.49
N GLN A 7 3.35 -0.90 -11.04
CA GLN A 7 4.08 -1.21 -9.80
C GLN A 7 3.13 -1.19 -8.59
N ILE A 8 2.29 -0.17 -8.45
CA ILE A 8 1.33 -0.09 -7.34
C ILE A 8 0.30 -1.21 -7.41
N THR A 9 -0.23 -1.53 -8.59
CA THR A 9 -1.16 -2.65 -8.73
C THR A 9 -0.54 -3.95 -8.21
N GLY A 10 0.73 -4.22 -8.53
CA GLY A 10 1.46 -5.38 -8.01
C GLY A 10 1.70 -5.35 -6.50
N LEU A 11 1.91 -4.17 -5.91
CA LEU A 11 2.02 -4.02 -4.45
C LEU A 11 0.67 -4.31 -3.77
N LEU A 12 -0.44 -3.78 -4.31
CA LEU A 12 -1.77 -3.99 -3.76
C LEU A 12 -2.18 -5.48 -3.75
N GLU A 13 -1.83 -6.23 -4.79
CA GLU A 13 -2.05 -7.68 -4.83
C GLU A 13 -1.30 -8.39 -3.69
N LYS A 14 -0.01 -8.05 -3.49
CA LYS A 14 0.80 -8.62 -2.41
C LYS A 14 0.30 -8.24 -1.02
N MET A 15 -0.27 -7.05 -0.85
CA MET A 15 -0.94 -6.63 0.39
C MET A 15 -2.19 -7.46 0.74
N SER A 16 -2.75 -8.21 -0.22
CA SER A 16 -3.84 -9.15 0.03
C SER A 16 -3.38 -10.60 0.25
N SER A 17 -2.06 -10.85 0.30
CA SER A 17 -1.50 -12.19 0.50
C SER A 17 -1.89 -12.78 1.87
N SER A 18 -2.05 -14.10 1.95
CA SER A 18 -2.20 -14.80 3.23
C SER A 18 -0.93 -14.73 4.09
N ASP A 19 0.23 -14.56 3.44
CA ASP A 19 1.53 -14.46 4.11
C ASP A 19 1.74 -13.05 4.67
N LYS A 20 2.04 -12.98 5.97
CA LYS A 20 2.27 -11.71 6.66
C LYS A 20 3.48 -10.96 6.12
N ASP A 21 4.53 -11.66 5.67
CA ASP A 21 5.78 -11.04 5.26
C ASP A 21 5.61 -10.37 3.90
N TYR A 22 4.83 -10.98 2.99
CA TYR A 22 4.44 -10.33 1.75
C TYR A 22 3.59 -9.09 1.99
N ARG A 23 2.62 -9.14 2.92
CA ARG A 23 1.81 -7.96 3.25
C ARG A 23 2.65 -6.85 3.86
N PHE A 24 3.54 -7.19 4.79
CA PHE A 24 4.44 -6.24 5.44
C PHE A 24 5.37 -5.58 4.42
N MET A 25 6.09 -6.36 3.62
CA MET A 25 7.01 -5.84 2.61
C MET A 25 6.28 -4.94 1.60
N ALA A 26 5.14 -5.39 1.08
CA ALA A 26 4.40 -4.60 0.10
C ALA A 26 3.83 -3.29 0.68
N THR A 27 3.40 -3.29 1.94
CA THR A 27 2.95 -2.07 2.62
C THR A 27 4.10 -1.10 2.86
N ASN A 28 5.28 -1.61 3.23
CA ASN A 28 6.48 -0.81 3.41
C ASN A 28 7.00 -0.21 2.09
N ASP A 29 6.99 -0.98 1.01
CA ASP A 29 7.35 -0.51 -0.33
C ASP A 29 6.37 0.56 -0.80
N LEU A 30 5.05 0.36 -0.59
CA LEU A 30 4.03 1.36 -0.90
C LEU A 30 4.25 2.66 -0.12
N MET A 31 4.56 2.57 1.18
CA MET A 31 4.87 3.74 2.01
C MET A 31 6.03 4.55 1.43
N THR A 32 7.09 3.86 0.99
CA THR A 32 8.28 4.49 0.39
C THR A 32 7.93 5.18 -0.93
N GLU A 33 7.11 4.55 -1.77
CA GLU A 33 6.65 5.15 -3.04
C GLU A 33 5.75 6.36 -2.82
N LEU A 34 4.85 6.34 -1.82
CA LEU A 34 3.99 7.47 -1.49
C LEU A 34 4.77 8.68 -0.96
N GLN A 35 5.95 8.46 -0.36
CA GLN A 35 6.84 9.52 0.10
C GLN A 35 7.71 10.12 -1.02
N ASN A 36 7.66 9.56 -2.23
CA ASN A 36 8.40 10.07 -3.37
C ASN A 36 7.62 11.19 -4.07
N ASP A 37 8.12 12.42 -4.05
CA ASP A 37 7.51 13.61 -4.67
C ASP A 37 7.21 13.48 -6.17
N SER A 38 7.81 12.48 -6.84
CA SER A 38 7.59 12.22 -8.27
C SER A 38 6.41 11.31 -8.57
N ILE A 39 5.78 10.73 -7.54
CA ILE A 39 4.66 9.82 -7.72
C ILE A 39 3.45 10.56 -8.34
N LYS A 40 2.87 9.97 -9.37
CA LYS A 40 1.64 10.45 -10.00
C LYS A 40 0.67 9.30 -10.14
N LEU A 41 -0.39 9.34 -9.35
CA LEU A 41 -1.49 8.39 -9.40
C LEU A 41 -2.68 9.03 -10.11
N ASP A 42 -3.43 8.20 -10.82
CA ASP A 42 -4.76 8.59 -11.28
C ASP A 42 -5.79 8.35 -10.16
N ASP A 43 -6.95 8.98 -10.28
CA ASP A 43 -8.03 8.90 -9.28
C ASP A 43 -8.43 7.45 -8.93
N ASP A 44 -8.34 6.52 -9.87
CA ASP A 44 -8.67 5.11 -9.64
C ASP A 44 -7.59 4.43 -8.78
N SER A 45 -6.31 4.66 -9.09
CA SER A 45 -5.18 4.14 -8.32
C SER A 45 -5.19 4.70 -6.90
N GLU A 46 -5.44 6.00 -6.72
CA GLU A 46 -5.58 6.61 -5.39
C GLU A 46 -6.69 5.94 -4.57
N ARG A 47 -7.88 5.77 -5.15
CA ARG A 47 -9.00 5.09 -4.47
C ARG A 47 -8.66 3.66 -4.07
N LYS A 48 -7.94 2.93 -4.93
CA LYS A 48 -7.50 1.56 -4.63
C LYS A 48 -6.49 1.51 -3.49
N VAL A 49 -5.51 2.42 -3.50
CA VAL A 49 -4.51 2.56 -2.43
C VAL A 49 -5.19 2.86 -1.09
N VAL A 50 -6.06 3.88 -1.04
CA VAL A 50 -6.77 4.26 0.19
C VAL A 50 -7.63 3.10 0.71
N ARG A 51 -8.39 2.43 -0.15
CA ARG A 51 -9.21 1.27 0.25
C ARG A 51 -8.36 0.14 0.82
N MET A 52 -7.20 -0.14 0.23
CA MET A 52 -6.30 -1.18 0.72
C MET A 52 -5.71 -0.83 2.08
N LEU A 53 -5.24 0.42 2.26
CA LEU A 53 -4.71 0.89 3.54
C LEU A 53 -5.76 0.82 4.64
N LEU A 54 -7.01 1.26 4.37
CA LEU A 54 -8.12 1.13 5.31
C LEU A 54 -8.39 -0.32 5.70
N ARG A 55 -8.35 -1.26 4.75
CA ARG A 55 -8.48 -2.69 5.04
C ARG A 55 -7.34 -3.20 5.94
N LEU A 56 -6.11 -2.75 5.72
CA LEU A 56 -4.96 -3.17 6.52
C LEU A 56 -4.94 -2.59 7.93
N LEU A 57 -5.74 -1.55 8.23
CA LEU A 57 -5.99 -1.14 9.61
C LEU A 57 -6.66 -2.25 10.44
N GLU A 58 -7.28 -3.24 9.78
CA GLU A 58 -7.89 -4.41 10.40
C GLU A 58 -7.04 -5.69 10.21
N ASP A 59 -5.76 -5.57 9.80
CA ASP A 59 -4.90 -6.74 9.63
C ASP A 59 -4.72 -7.49 10.96
N LYS A 60 -4.68 -8.83 10.89
CA LYS A 60 -4.45 -9.68 12.08
C LYS A 60 -3.06 -9.51 12.68
N ASN A 61 -2.10 -9.02 11.89
CA ASN A 61 -0.74 -8.77 12.33
C ASN A 61 -0.55 -7.28 12.67
N GLY A 62 -0.16 -7.00 13.91
CA GLY A 62 0.02 -5.63 14.41
C GLY A 62 1.14 -4.84 13.73
N GLU A 63 2.17 -5.49 13.18
CA GLU A 63 3.25 -4.80 12.45
C GLU A 63 2.75 -4.28 11.09
N VAL A 64 1.92 -5.08 10.41
CA VAL A 64 1.24 -4.67 9.16
C VAL A 64 0.26 -3.53 9.43
N GLN A 65 -0.55 -3.63 10.50
CA GLN A 65 -1.44 -2.53 10.91
C GLN A 65 -0.66 -1.24 11.17
N ASN A 66 0.48 -1.32 11.89
CA ASN A 66 1.30 -0.16 12.20
C ASN A 66 1.85 0.52 10.93
N LEU A 67 2.25 -0.25 9.92
CA LEU A 67 2.64 0.31 8.62
C LEU A 67 1.47 0.99 7.90
N ALA A 68 0.29 0.39 7.92
CA ALA A 68 -0.91 0.98 7.31
C ALA A 68 -1.28 2.32 7.97
N VAL A 69 -1.20 2.42 9.30
CA VAL A 69 -1.39 3.68 10.04
C VAL A 69 -0.38 4.73 9.61
N LYS A 70 0.90 4.36 9.48
CA LYS A 70 1.96 5.30 9.05
C LYS A 70 1.74 5.82 7.62
N CYS A 71 1.18 5.02 6.72
CA CYS A 71 0.85 5.45 5.37
C CYS A 71 -0.31 6.47 5.32
N LEU A 72 -1.16 6.52 6.36
CA LEU A 72 -2.29 7.45 6.47
C LEU A 72 -1.96 8.68 7.34
N GLY A 73 -0.78 8.70 7.97
CA GLY A 73 -0.30 9.84 8.75
C GLY A 73 0.01 11.06 7.87
N PRO A 74 0.08 12.26 8.47
CA PRO A 74 0.33 13.52 7.77
C PRO A 74 1.70 13.59 7.10
#